data_AF-A0A7C1CBX4-F1
#
_entry.id   AF-A0A7C1CBX4-F1
#
_cell.length_a   1.000
_cell.length_b   1.000
_cell.length_c   1.000
_cell.angle_alpha   90.00
_cell.angle_beta   90.00
_cell.angle_gamma   90.00
#
_symmetry.space_group_name_H-M   'P 1'
#
loop_
_entity.id
_entity.type
_entity.pdbx_description
1 polymer ?
#
loop_
_entity_poly.entity_id
_entity_poly.type
_entity_poly.pdbx_seq_one_letter_code
_entity_poly.pdbx_strand_id
1 'polypeptide(L)'
;MGQKYKKPARFVASGKVKAFLSESGEVLYVDINGELYEGVGDFVPVPIADLRKVRLNQIPEEVFIEPVAYIDKNIVYMLRFGNILTYEVKFGRSSALVNVEEWAADWKSYIGLEAMKDALSSTLRELLSMGFISFVDVEDEDDMMYVSFEIPLPETMTIRNAVKTVRKILREIEKEATIRASLLAIKEARRNIEKSSRKRDEGSLVERVSRIFYKEVEEKREDFSKK
;
A
#
# COMPACT_ATOMS: atom_id res chain seq x y z
N MET A 1 -0.37 25.42 23.61
CA MET A 1 -1.80 25.30 23.93
C MET A 1 -2.07 23.85 24.24
N GLY A 2 -2.54 23.53 25.46
CA GLY A 2 -2.63 22.14 25.93
C GLY A 2 -3.73 21.37 25.21
N GLN A 3 -3.37 20.32 24.48
CA GLN A 3 -4.33 19.29 24.06
C GLN A 3 -4.93 18.67 25.33
N LYS A 4 -6.26 18.74 25.45
CA LYS A 4 -6.99 17.95 26.45
C LYS A 4 -6.81 16.49 26.09
N TYR A 5 -5.94 15.77 26.81
CA TYR A 5 -5.87 14.32 26.74
C TYR A 5 -7.29 13.75 26.90
N LYS A 6 -7.77 13.00 25.90
CA LYS A 6 -9.03 12.26 26.00
C LYS A 6 -8.92 11.31 27.19
N LYS A 7 -9.95 11.28 28.06
CA LYS A 7 -9.94 10.40 29.23
C LYS A 7 -10.03 8.94 28.75
N PRO A 8 -9.10 8.06 29.16
CA PRO A 8 -9.12 6.68 28.73
C PRO A 8 -10.27 5.93 29.41
N ALA A 9 -10.88 4.99 28.68
CA ALA A 9 -11.90 4.10 29.20
C ALA A 9 -11.32 2.75 29.61
N ARG A 10 -10.28 2.29 28.90
CA ARG A 10 -9.64 0.99 29.11
C ARG A 10 -8.12 1.11 29.15
N PHE A 11 -7.50 0.24 29.93
CA PHE A 11 -6.04 0.14 30.07
C PHE A 11 -5.62 -1.30 29.83
N VAL A 12 -4.63 -1.50 28.95
CA VAL A 12 -4.02 -2.79 28.67
C VAL A 12 -2.50 -2.66 28.75
N ALA A 13 -1.82 -3.67 29.29
CA ALA A 13 -0.37 -3.62 29.44
C ALA A 13 0.25 -4.99 29.18
N SER A 14 1.38 -4.99 28.47
CA SER A 14 2.23 -6.15 28.30
C SER A 14 3.69 -5.71 28.41
N GLY A 15 4.42 -6.27 29.37
CA GLY A 15 5.84 -5.94 29.59
C GLY A 15 6.12 -4.43 29.68
N LYS A 16 6.70 -3.87 28.61
CA LYS A 16 7.15 -2.47 28.53
C LYS A 16 6.15 -1.52 27.87
N VAL A 17 5.10 -2.06 27.24
CA VAL A 17 4.13 -1.27 26.48
C VAL A 17 2.84 -1.26 27.28
N LYS A 18 2.35 -0.07 27.57
CA LYS A 18 1.05 0.14 28.22
C LYS A 18 0.21 1.02 27.32
N ALA A 19 -0.97 0.55 26.93
CA ALA A 19 -1.86 1.28 26.06
C ALA A 19 -3.12 1.70 26.80
N PHE A 20 -3.60 2.88 26.43
CA PHE A 20 -4.79 3.50 26.97
C PHE A 20 -5.76 3.69 25.82
N LEU A 21 -6.94 3.08 25.95
CA LEU A 21 -7.88 2.93 24.86
C LEU A 21 -9.18 3.71 25.14
N SER A 22 -9.84 4.12 24.06
CA SER A 22 -11.20 4.67 24.10
C SER A 22 -12.23 3.57 24.41
N GLU A 23 -13.50 3.96 24.56
CA GLU A 23 -14.62 3.00 24.66
C GLU A 23 -14.80 2.18 23.37
N SER A 24 -14.50 2.78 22.20
CA SER A 24 -14.56 2.11 20.90
C SER A 24 -13.36 1.21 20.59
N GLY A 25 -12.36 1.16 21.49
CA GLY A 25 -11.15 0.37 21.31
C GLY A 25 -10.00 1.10 20.61
N GLU A 26 -10.18 2.36 20.21
CA GLU A 26 -9.12 3.18 19.60
C GLU A 26 -7.97 3.40 20.59
N VAL A 27 -6.75 3.39 20.06
CA VAL A 27 -5.54 3.71 20.82
C VAL A 27 -5.49 5.22 21.03
N LEU A 28 -5.64 5.68 22.27
CA LEU A 28 -5.50 7.10 22.60
C LEU A 28 -4.03 7.46 22.78
N TYR A 29 -3.32 6.66 23.57
CA TYR A 29 -1.89 6.82 23.80
C TYR A 29 -1.25 5.53 24.31
N VAL A 30 0.05 5.42 24.06
CA VAL A 30 0.88 4.31 24.52
C VAL A 30 2.09 4.85 25.30
N ASP A 31 2.30 4.32 26.49
CA ASP A 31 3.51 4.48 27.29
C ASP A 31 4.52 3.38 26.93
N ILE A 32 5.68 3.78 26.42
CA ILE A 32 6.82 2.90 26.17
C ILE A 32 8.03 3.42 26.95
N ASN A 33 8.38 2.71 28.03
CA ASN A 33 9.48 3.06 28.94
C ASN A 33 9.37 4.46 29.58
N GLY A 34 8.17 4.96 29.85
CA GLY A 34 7.92 6.26 30.46
C GLY A 34 7.64 7.39 29.48
N GLU A 35 7.82 7.15 28.18
CA GLU A 35 7.52 8.11 27.11
C GLU A 35 6.13 7.84 26.52
N LEU A 36 5.34 8.90 26.34
CA LEU A 36 3.97 8.82 25.82
C LEU A 36 3.91 9.15 24.34
N TYR A 37 3.25 8.30 23.57
CA TYR A 37 2.98 8.47 22.15
C TYR A 37 1.48 8.50 21.89
N GLU A 38 1.01 9.46 21.11
CA GLU A 38 -0.41 9.62 20.75
C GLU A 38 -0.80 8.61 19.66
N GLY A 39 -1.94 7.95 19.85
CA GLY A 39 -2.45 6.98 18.88
C GLY A 39 -3.25 7.63 17.74
N VAL A 40 -3.35 6.91 16.63
CA VAL A 40 -4.08 7.28 15.42
C VAL A 40 -5.01 6.10 15.09
N GLY A 41 -6.28 6.21 15.47
CA GLY A 41 -7.25 5.13 15.29
C GLY A 41 -6.87 3.88 16.08
N ASP A 42 -6.48 2.82 15.37
CA ASP A 42 -6.16 1.49 15.91
C ASP A 42 -4.65 1.25 16.15
N PHE A 43 -3.79 2.23 15.85
CA PHE A 43 -2.34 2.09 15.99
C PHE A 43 -1.69 3.31 16.66
N VAL A 44 -0.39 3.18 16.96
CA VAL A 44 0.44 4.28 17.46
C VAL A 44 1.73 4.43 16.64
N PRO A 45 2.00 5.59 16.03
CA PRO A 45 3.28 5.86 15.39
C PRO A 45 4.35 6.10 16.46
N VAL A 46 5.45 5.36 16.40
CA VAL A 46 6.56 5.48 17.35
C VAL A 46 7.90 5.49 16.61
N PRO A 47 8.80 6.45 16.90
CA PRO A 47 10.13 6.47 16.28
C PRO A 47 10.88 5.15 16.55
N ILE A 48 11.46 4.58 15.49
CA ILE A 48 12.19 3.31 15.56
C ILE A 48 13.38 3.35 16.54
N ALA A 49 13.88 4.54 16.86
CA ALA A 49 14.93 4.74 17.86
C ALA A 49 14.51 4.32 19.27
N ASP A 50 13.23 4.50 19.60
CA ASP A 50 12.67 4.26 20.93
C ASP A 50 12.19 2.81 21.11
N LEU A 51 12.02 2.10 20.00
CA LEU A 51 11.61 0.70 19.95
C LEU A 51 12.76 -0.32 20.05
N ARG A 52 14.02 0.13 20.24
CA ARG A 52 15.23 -0.71 20.16
C ARG A 52 15.22 -1.95 21.06
N LYS A 53 14.56 -1.87 22.22
CA LYS A 53 14.53 -2.94 23.25
C LYS A 53 13.13 -3.47 23.51
N VAL A 54 12.18 -3.20 22.61
CA VAL A 54 10.80 -3.69 22.68
C VAL A 54 10.71 -4.96 21.83
N ARG A 55 10.16 -6.02 22.41
CA ARG A 55 9.84 -7.27 21.71
C ARG A 55 8.36 -7.30 21.35
N LEU A 56 8.02 -8.07 20.31
CA LEU A 56 6.64 -8.18 19.83
C LEU A 56 5.72 -8.73 20.93
N ASN A 57 6.15 -9.72 21.72
CA ASN A 57 5.38 -10.24 22.85
C ASN A 57 5.07 -9.21 23.96
N GLN A 58 5.72 -8.04 23.93
CA GLN A 58 5.45 -6.93 24.85
C GLN A 58 4.40 -5.99 24.30
N ILE A 59 3.92 -6.16 23.07
CA ILE A 59 2.80 -5.39 22.53
C ILE A 59 1.51 -6.08 23.01
N PRO A 60 0.55 -5.35 23.63
CA PRO A 60 -0.77 -5.89 23.94
C PRO A 60 -1.47 -6.38 22.66
N GLU A 61 -2.31 -7.41 22.76
CA GLU A 61 -2.93 -8.05 21.59
C GLU A 61 -3.76 -7.11 20.71
N GLU A 62 -4.39 -6.12 21.33
CA GLU A 62 -5.31 -5.18 20.69
C GLU A 62 -4.61 -3.91 20.16
N VAL A 63 -3.27 -3.89 20.17
CA VAL A 63 -2.48 -2.68 19.93
C VAL A 63 -1.52 -2.93 18.80
N PHE A 64 -1.49 -2.01 17.85
CA PHE A 64 -0.49 -1.98 16.81
C PHE A 64 0.48 -0.81 17.01
N ILE A 65 1.77 -1.06 16.83
CA ILE A 65 2.80 -0.03 16.79
C ILE A 65 3.26 0.13 15.36
N GLU A 66 3.16 1.34 14.82
CA GLU A 66 3.77 1.70 13.54
C GLU A 66 5.16 2.31 13.77
N PRO A 67 6.24 1.64 13.35
CA PRO A 67 7.58 2.18 13.50
C PRO A 67 7.84 3.24 12.43
N VAL A 68 8.14 4.45 12.88
CA VAL A 68 8.39 5.60 11.99
C VAL A 68 9.85 6.05 12.10
N ALA A 69 10.32 6.85 11.14
CA ALA A 69 11.69 7.37 11.16
C ALA A 69 11.88 8.36 12.31
N TYR A 70 10.99 9.35 12.41
CA TYR A 70 10.90 10.34 13.48
C TYR A 70 9.55 11.06 13.40
N ILE A 71 9.22 11.83 14.43
CA ILE A 71 8.02 12.67 14.50
C ILE A 71 8.48 14.10 14.77
N ASP A 72 8.01 15.06 13.96
CA ASP A 72 8.21 16.49 14.21
C ASP A 72 6.85 17.17 14.36
N LYS A 73 6.51 17.54 15.60
CA LYS A 73 5.19 18.04 15.99
C LYS A 73 4.08 17.07 15.55
N ASN A 74 3.30 17.45 14.54
CA ASN A 74 2.17 16.67 14.02
C ASN A 74 2.50 15.98 12.69
N ILE A 75 3.77 15.99 12.27
CA ILE A 75 4.22 15.39 11.02
C ILE A 75 4.93 14.08 11.34
N VAL A 76 4.40 12.99 10.79
CA VAL A 76 4.94 11.63 10.95
C VAL A 76 5.77 11.27 9.72
N TYR A 77 7.05 10.97 9.91
CA TYR A 77 7.94 10.59 8.81
C TYR A 77 8.05 9.07 8.73
N MET A 78 7.40 8.49 7.73
CA MET A 78 7.27 7.05 7.55
C MET A 78 8.59 6.36 7.24
N LEU A 79 8.74 5.11 7.68
CA LEU A 79 9.83 4.25 7.21
C LEU A 79 9.55 3.75 5.79
N ARG A 80 10.54 3.84 4.91
CA ARG A 80 10.45 3.23 3.58
C ARG A 80 10.72 1.72 3.65
N PHE A 81 9.76 0.92 3.21
CA PHE A 81 9.89 -0.54 3.08
C PHE A 81 10.11 -0.99 1.64
N GLY A 82 9.39 -0.39 0.69
CA GLY A 82 9.45 -0.67 -0.75
C GLY A 82 10.29 0.32 -1.56
N ASN A 83 10.54 -0.04 -2.82
CA ASN A 83 11.19 0.82 -3.79
C ASN A 83 10.18 1.51 -4.71
N ILE A 84 9.11 0.82 -5.08
CA ILE A 84 8.06 1.26 -6.00
C ILE A 84 6.78 1.54 -5.22
N LEU A 85 6.35 0.57 -4.41
CA LEU A 85 5.14 0.63 -3.61
C LEU A 85 5.39 1.30 -2.26
N THR A 86 4.37 2.01 -1.81
CA THR A 86 4.26 2.63 -0.50
C THR A 86 3.61 1.63 0.44
N TYR A 87 4.28 1.36 1.55
CA TYR A 87 3.83 0.39 2.55
C TYR A 87 3.64 1.08 3.90
N GLU A 88 2.46 0.96 4.45
CA GLU A 88 2.16 1.21 5.86
C GLU A 88 2.35 -0.12 6.61
N VAL A 89 3.18 -0.13 7.67
CA VAL A 89 3.54 -1.39 8.36
C VAL A 89 3.37 -1.24 9.87
N LYS A 90 2.43 -2.00 10.40
CA LYS A 90 1.99 -1.99 11.80
C LYS A 90 2.35 -3.32 12.46
N PHE A 91 3.04 -3.28 13.60
CA PHE A 91 3.46 -4.48 14.32
C PHE A 91 2.56 -4.74 15.53
N GLY A 92 1.98 -5.94 15.58
CA GLY A 92 1.25 -6.47 16.72
C GLY A 92 2.10 -7.46 17.51
N ARG A 93 1.44 -8.22 18.41
CA ARG A 93 2.11 -9.14 19.33
C ARG A 93 2.90 -10.28 18.64
N SER A 94 2.37 -10.77 17.53
CA SER A 94 2.86 -11.97 16.82
C SER A 94 2.87 -11.80 15.31
N SER A 95 2.73 -10.58 14.81
CA SER A 95 2.56 -10.34 13.38
C SER A 95 2.93 -8.91 12.98
N ALA A 96 3.01 -8.70 11.66
CA ALA A 96 3.01 -7.40 11.04
C ALA A 96 1.85 -7.29 10.06
N LEU A 97 0.95 -6.34 10.29
CA LEU A 97 -0.07 -5.92 9.35
C LEU A 97 0.57 -4.95 8.35
N VAL A 98 0.34 -5.22 7.07
CA VAL A 98 0.89 -4.45 5.96
C VAL A 98 -0.26 -3.96 5.09
N ASN A 99 -0.34 -2.65 4.90
CA ASN A 99 -1.24 -2.03 3.94
C ASN A 99 -0.45 -1.41 2.80
N VAL A 100 -0.96 -1.55 1.59
CA VAL A 100 -0.46 -0.90 0.37
C VAL A 100 -1.60 -0.08 -0.18
N GLU A 101 -1.37 1.21 -0.36
CA GLU A 101 -2.32 2.14 -0.96
C GLU A 101 -1.61 2.92 -2.06
N GLU A 102 -2.09 2.80 -3.29
CA GLU A 102 -1.55 3.51 -4.44
C GLU A 102 -2.69 4.09 -5.29
N TRP A 103 -2.57 5.37 -5.62
CA TRP A 103 -3.53 6.09 -6.44
C TRP A 103 -3.09 6.12 -7.90
N ALA A 104 -4.02 5.87 -8.82
CA ALA A 104 -3.73 5.91 -10.26
C ALA A 104 -3.14 7.27 -10.71
N ALA A 105 -3.61 8.36 -10.10
CA ALA A 105 -3.16 9.72 -10.38
C ALA A 105 -1.69 9.99 -9.98
N ASP A 106 -1.19 9.30 -8.95
CA ASP A 106 0.17 9.47 -8.42
C ASP A 106 1.15 8.38 -8.89
N TRP A 107 0.66 7.43 -9.68
CA TRP A 107 1.44 6.30 -10.17
C TRP A 107 2.50 6.72 -11.18
N LYS A 108 3.77 6.37 -10.91
CA LYS A 108 4.93 6.83 -11.69
C LYS A 108 5.58 5.76 -12.56
N SER A 109 5.10 4.52 -12.51
CA SER A 109 5.69 3.43 -13.28
C SER A 109 5.05 3.32 -14.67
N TYR A 110 5.87 2.99 -15.67
CA TYR A 110 5.39 2.63 -17.01
C TYR A 110 4.64 1.29 -17.03
N ILE A 111 4.86 0.45 -16.02
CA ILE A 111 4.03 -0.72 -15.78
C ILE A 111 2.73 -0.17 -15.18
N GLY A 112 1.60 -0.29 -15.90
CA GLY A 112 0.32 0.24 -15.43
C GLY A 112 -0.07 -0.30 -14.04
N LEU A 113 -0.77 0.52 -13.25
CA LEU A 113 -1.16 0.20 -11.88
C LEU A 113 -2.01 -1.09 -11.83
N GLU A 114 -2.91 -1.29 -12.79
CA GLU A 114 -3.72 -2.51 -12.91
C GLU A 114 -2.87 -3.78 -13.06
N ALA A 115 -1.84 -3.74 -13.92
CA ALA A 115 -0.93 -4.86 -14.08
C ALA A 115 -0.12 -5.14 -12.80
N MET A 116 0.21 -4.09 -12.03
CA MET A 116 0.87 -4.23 -10.73
C MET A 116 -0.09 -4.84 -9.69
N LYS A 117 -1.34 -4.38 -9.64
CA LYS A 117 -2.39 -4.88 -8.76
C LYS A 117 -2.64 -6.37 -8.97
N ASP A 118 -2.84 -6.79 -10.22
CA ASP A 118 -3.01 -8.20 -10.57
C ASP A 118 -1.81 -9.05 -10.17
N ALA A 119 -0.61 -8.55 -10.47
CA ALA A 119 0.62 -9.25 -10.15
C ALA A 119 0.81 -9.40 -8.64
N LEU A 120 0.67 -8.32 -7.87
CA LEU A 120 0.79 -8.31 -6.41
C LEU A 120 -0.25 -9.23 -5.78
N SER A 121 -1.51 -9.13 -6.19
CA SER A 121 -2.60 -10.00 -5.72
C SER A 121 -2.27 -11.48 -5.98
N SER A 122 -1.77 -11.81 -7.17
CA SER A 122 -1.37 -13.19 -7.49
C SER A 122 -0.22 -13.68 -6.62
N THR A 123 0.81 -12.85 -6.39
CA THR A 123 1.96 -13.17 -5.55
C THR A 123 1.55 -13.39 -4.10
N LEU A 124 0.67 -12.53 -3.56
CA LEU A 124 0.19 -12.66 -2.18
C LEU A 124 -0.71 -13.88 -1.99
N ARG A 125 -1.58 -14.20 -2.95
CA ARG A 125 -2.39 -15.44 -2.90
C ARG A 125 -1.53 -16.69 -2.88
N GLU A 126 -0.42 -16.70 -3.63
CA GLU A 126 0.55 -17.79 -3.60
C GLU A 126 1.20 -17.91 -2.22
N LEU A 127 1.69 -16.80 -1.64
CA LEU A 127 2.27 -16.78 -0.30
C LEU A 127 1.27 -17.20 0.79
N LEU A 128 0.00 -16.83 0.66
CA LEU A 128 -1.07 -17.27 1.56
C LEU A 128 -1.24 -18.78 1.48
N SER A 129 -1.30 -19.35 0.27
CA SER A 129 -1.44 -20.80 0.08
C SER A 129 -0.28 -21.61 0.66
N MET A 130 0.92 -21.00 0.73
CA MET A 130 2.11 -21.59 1.32
C MET A 130 2.25 -21.33 2.84
N GLY A 131 1.34 -20.55 3.43
CA GLY A 131 1.34 -20.20 4.86
C GLY A 131 2.41 -19.18 5.27
N PHE A 132 2.97 -18.42 4.32
CA PHE A 132 3.92 -17.34 4.63
C PHE A 132 3.24 -16.05 5.08
N ILE A 133 1.96 -15.88 4.77
CA ILE A 133 1.08 -14.82 5.27
C ILE A 133 -0.21 -15.45 5.84
N SER A 134 -0.87 -14.77 6.78
CA SER A 134 -2.06 -15.28 7.47
C SER A 134 -3.38 -14.88 6.80
N PHE A 135 -3.41 -13.73 6.13
CA PHE A 135 -4.53 -13.30 5.30
C PHE A 135 -4.06 -12.39 4.16
N VAL A 136 -4.93 -12.21 3.17
CA VAL A 136 -4.85 -11.14 2.18
C VAL A 136 -6.25 -10.62 1.90
N ASP A 137 -6.37 -9.30 1.87
CA ASP A 137 -7.55 -8.58 1.44
C ASP A 137 -7.16 -7.61 0.32
N VAL A 138 -7.98 -7.55 -0.72
CA VAL A 138 -7.73 -6.76 -1.92
C VAL A 138 -9.02 -6.07 -2.27
N GLU A 139 -9.03 -4.75 -2.16
CA GLU A 139 -10.18 -3.94 -2.55
C GLU A 139 -10.04 -3.49 -4.00
N ASP A 140 -11.12 -3.67 -4.75
CA ASP A 140 -11.16 -3.34 -6.17
C ASP A 140 -11.90 -2.02 -6.39
N GLU A 141 -11.17 -0.91 -6.22
CA GLU A 141 -11.63 0.41 -6.63
C GLU A 141 -10.97 0.81 -7.95
N ASP A 142 -11.72 1.51 -8.82
CA ASP A 142 -11.30 1.82 -10.19
C ASP A 142 -10.03 2.71 -10.24
N ASP A 143 -9.87 3.60 -9.26
CA ASP A 143 -8.81 4.62 -9.25
C ASP A 143 -7.72 4.38 -8.19
N MET A 144 -7.84 3.30 -7.41
CA MET A 144 -6.94 2.99 -6.31
C MET A 144 -6.64 1.50 -6.22
N MET A 145 -5.39 1.17 -5.91
CA MET A 145 -5.02 -0.14 -5.41
C MET A 145 -4.93 -0.08 -3.89
N TYR A 146 -5.81 -0.81 -3.20
CA TYR A 146 -5.70 -1.08 -1.78
C TYR A 146 -5.53 -2.57 -1.52
N VAL A 147 -4.46 -2.93 -0.79
CA VAL A 147 -4.13 -4.31 -0.45
C VAL A 147 -3.72 -4.35 1.02
N SER A 148 -4.36 -5.22 1.80
CA SER A 148 -4.00 -5.48 3.19
C SER A 148 -3.61 -6.95 3.38
N PHE A 149 -2.53 -7.23 4.11
CA PHE A 149 -2.12 -8.58 4.42
C PHE A 149 -1.29 -8.63 5.71
N GLU A 150 -1.16 -9.82 6.28
CA GLU A 150 -0.44 -9.98 7.54
C GLU A 150 0.67 -11.05 7.43
N ILE A 151 1.84 -10.68 7.94
CA ILE A 151 3.02 -11.53 8.01
C ILE A 151 3.15 -12.05 9.45
N PRO A 152 3.01 -13.37 9.70
CA PRO A 152 3.29 -13.96 11.00
C PRO A 152 4.76 -13.77 11.41
N LEU A 153 4.98 -13.41 12.67
CA LEU A 153 6.31 -13.16 13.22
C LEU A 153 6.50 -13.82 14.59
N PRO A 154 7.70 -14.35 14.91
CA PRO A 154 7.99 -14.87 16.24
C PRO A 154 7.84 -13.77 17.31
N GLU A 155 7.01 -14.00 18.34
CA GLU A 155 6.76 -12.98 19.37
C GLU A 155 8.03 -12.57 20.14
N THR A 156 9.04 -13.44 20.17
CA THR A 156 10.33 -13.16 20.82
C THR A 156 11.19 -12.16 20.04
N MET A 157 10.84 -11.85 18.79
CA MET A 157 11.58 -10.91 17.94
C MET A 157 11.47 -9.48 18.50
N THR A 158 12.55 -8.70 18.39
CA THR A 158 12.49 -7.26 18.67
C THR A 158 11.83 -6.52 17.51
N ILE A 159 11.11 -5.43 17.76
CA ILE A 159 10.48 -4.64 16.70
C ILE A 159 11.51 -4.20 15.65
N ARG A 160 12.73 -3.80 16.07
CA ARG A 160 13.81 -3.45 15.14
C ARG A 160 14.19 -4.61 14.20
N ASN A 161 14.23 -5.84 14.70
CA ASN A 161 14.53 -6.99 13.87
C ASN A 161 13.33 -7.35 12.99
N ALA A 162 12.11 -7.23 13.52
CA ALA A 162 10.87 -7.41 12.78
C ALA A 162 10.80 -6.46 11.57
N VAL A 163 11.08 -5.16 11.76
CA VAL A 163 11.20 -4.17 10.68
C VAL A 163 12.22 -4.59 9.61
N LYS A 164 13.39 -5.09 10.01
CA LYS A 164 14.40 -5.56 9.04
C LYS A 164 13.94 -6.79 8.27
N THR A 165 13.29 -7.73 8.95
CA THR A 165 12.77 -8.96 8.35
C THR A 165 11.64 -8.64 7.37
N VAL A 166 10.63 -7.89 7.81
CA VAL A 166 9.51 -7.46 6.97
C VAL A 166 10.01 -6.66 5.77
N ARG A 167 10.95 -5.73 5.94
CA ARG A 167 11.55 -5.01 4.81
C ARG A 167 12.18 -5.95 3.76
N LYS A 168 12.83 -7.03 4.18
CA LYS A 168 13.40 -8.01 3.24
C LYS A 168 12.30 -8.78 2.51
N ILE A 169 11.27 -9.22 3.24
CA ILE A 169 10.12 -9.94 2.68
C ILE A 169 9.40 -9.05 1.65
N LEU A 170 9.05 -7.82 2.02
CA LEU A 170 8.35 -6.88 1.14
C LEU A 170 9.14 -6.57 -0.12
N ARG A 171 10.48 -6.51 -0.05
CA ARG A 171 11.32 -6.33 -1.25
C ARG A 171 11.28 -7.52 -2.19
N GLU A 172 11.25 -8.75 -1.69
CA GLU A 172 11.10 -9.93 -2.55
C GLU A 172 9.69 -10.02 -3.14
N ILE A 173 8.65 -9.68 -2.36
CA ILE A 173 7.26 -9.58 -2.86
C ILE A 173 7.17 -8.54 -3.99
N GLU A 174 7.67 -7.32 -3.75
CA GLU A 174 7.64 -6.23 -4.72
C GLU A 174 8.43 -6.57 -5.99
N LYS A 175 9.58 -7.22 -5.84
CA LYS A 175 10.39 -7.69 -6.97
C LYS A 175 9.64 -8.71 -7.81
N GLU A 176 9.04 -9.72 -7.20
CA GLU A 176 8.27 -10.75 -7.90
C GLU A 176 7.03 -10.16 -8.58
N ALA A 177 6.27 -9.31 -7.87
CA ALA A 177 5.14 -8.60 -8.43
C ALA A 177 5.54 -7.74 -9.63
N THR A 178 6.66 -7.01 -9.54
CA THR A 178 7.19 -6.21 -10.65
C THR A 178 7.55 -7.06 -11.87
N ILE A 179 8.16 -8.23 -11.67
CA ILE A 179 8.49 -9.16 -12.77
C ILE A 179 7.21 -9.65 -13.44
N ARG A 180 6.22 -10.11 -12.66
CA ARG A 180 4.93 -10.59 -13.18
C ARG A 180 4.17 -9.48 -13.91
N ALA A 181 4.11 -8.29 -13.34
CA ALA A 181 3.46 -7.13 -13.94
C ALA A 181 4.13 -6.72 -15.26
N SER A 182 5.47 -6.79 -15.32
CA SER A 182 6.22 -6.55 -16.55
C SER A 182 5.88 -7.55 -17.65
N LEU A 183 5.72 -8.84 -17.30
CA LEU A 183 5.33 -9.88 -18.25
C LEU A 183 3.90 -9.66 -18.77
N LEU A 184 2.97 -9.23 -17.91
CA LEU A 184 1.61 -8.85 -18.31
C LEU A 184 1.63 -7.68 -19.30
N ALA A 185 2.39 -6.62 -18.99
CA ALA A 185 2.53 -5.46 -19.85
C ALA A 185 3.14 -5.83 -21.22
N ILE A 186 4.18 -6.67 -21.25
CA ILE A 186 4.79 -7.15 -22.50
C ILE A 186 3.78 -7.97 -23.33
N LYS A 187 3.02 -8.84 -22.69
CA LYS A 187 2.01 -9.68 -23.37
C LYS A 187 0.94 -8.80 -24.02
N GLU A 188 0.47 -7.78 -23.31
CA GLU A 188 -0.54 -6.85 -23.82
C GLU A 188 0.02 -5.97 -24.96
N ALA A 189 1.23 -5.44 -24.80
CA ALA A 189 1.91 -4.69 -25.85
C ALA A 189 2.06 -5.52 -27.14
N ARG A 190 2.51 -6.78 -27.03
CA ARG A 190 2.62 -7.70 -28.19
C ARG A 190 1.28 -7.93 -28.87
N ARG A 191 0.21 -8.21 -28.10
CA ARG A 191 -1.14 -8.38 -28.65
C ARG A 191 -1.61 -7.15 -29.42
N ASN A 192 -1.36 -5.95 -28.89
CA ASN A 192 -1.76 -4.71 -29.54
C ASN A 192 -0.95 -4.40 -30.80
N ILE A 193 0.35 -4.72 -30.81
CA ILE A 193 1.20 -4.65 -32.01
C ILE A 193 0.72 -5.64 -33.07
N GLU A 194 0.43 -6.89 -32.71
CA GLU A 194 -0.07 -7.91 -33.64
C GLU A 194 -1.42 -7.52 -34.25
N LYS A 195 -2.38 -7.08 -33.43
CA LYS A 195 -3.68 -6.57 -33.89
C LYS A 195 -3.52 -5.41 -34.87
N SER A 196 -2.61 -4.48 -34.57
CA SER A 196 -2.35 -3.32 -35.42
C SER A 196 -1.64 -3.69 -36.72
N SER A 197 -0.72 -4.67 -36.67
CA SER A 197 0.00 -5.15 -37.87
C SER A 197 -0.91 -5.84 -38.89
N ARG A 198 -2.05 -6.42 -38.46
CA ARG A 198 -3.09 -6.96 -39.36
C ARG A 198 -3.89 -5.88 -40.08
N LYS A 199 -3.84 -4.62 -39.62
CA LYS A 199 -4.51 -3.44 -40.21
C LYS A 199 -3.55 -2.56 -41.03
N ARG A 200 -2.50 -3.14 -41.61
CA ARG A 200 -1.29 -2.47 -42.12
C ARG A 200 -1.48 -1.35 -43.17
N ASP A 201 -2.66 -1.17 -43.74
CA ASP A 201 -2.92 -0.20 -44.82
C ASP A 201 -3.76 1.02 -44.41
N GLU A 202 -3.84 1.35 -43.12
CA GLU A 202 -4.60 2.54 -42.69
C GLU A 202 -3.85 3.87 -42.85
N GLY A 203 -2.61 3.91 -43.38
CA GLY A 203 -1.82 5.14 -43.51
C GLY A 203 -1.26 5.67 -42.18
N SER A 204 -0.66 6.86 -42.18
CA SER A 204 -0.17 7.50 -40.95
C SER A 204 -1.32 7.93 -40.01
N LEU A 205 -1.03 8.20 -38.73
CA LEU A 205 -2.05 8.75 -37.82
C LEU A 205 -2.65 10.05 -38.37
N VAL A 206 -1.81 10.92 -38.94
CA VAL A 206 -2.24 12.19 -39.53
C VAL A 206 -3.20 11.95 -40.69
N GLU A 207 -2.91 10.98 -41.56
CA GLU A 207 -3.78 10.63 -42.69
C GLU A 207 -5.11 10.02 -42.24
N ARG A 208 -5.10 9.15 -41.23
CA ARG A 208 -6.32 8.59 -40.63
C ARG A 208 -7.20 9.69 -40.05
N VAL A 209 -6.62 10.54 -39.21
CA VAL A 209 -7.35 11.63 -38.54
C VAL A 209 -7.85 12.66 -39.55
N SER A 210 -7.04 13.01 -40.56
CA SER A 210 -7.45 13.96 -41.62
C SER A 210 -8.63 13.43 -42.41
N ARG A 211 -8.63 12.15 -42.79
CA ARG A 211 -9.78 11.53 -43.49
C ARG A 211 -11.05 11.60 -42.65
N ILE A 212 -10.99 11.34 -41.35
CA ILE A 212 -12.15 11.44 -40.46
C ILE A 212 -12.63 12.89 -40.36
N PHE A 213 -11.71 13.80 -40.05
CA PHE A 213 -12.03 15.21 -39.81
C PHE A 213 -12.63 15.88 -41.05
N TYR A 214 -12.01 15.74 -42.22
CA TYR A 214 -12.50 16.38 -43.44
C TYR A 214 -13.78 15.74 -43.97
N LYS A 215 -13.95 14.41 -43.81
CA LYS A 215 -15.21 13.74 -44.18
C LYS A 215 -16.39 14.25 -43.34
N GLU A 216 -16.23 14.41 -42.04
CA GLU A 216 -17.29 14.96 -41.17
C GLU A 216 -17.56 16.46 -41.42
N VAL A 217 -16.55 17.22 -41.82
CA VAL A 217 -16.70 18.65 -42.16
C VAL A 217 -17.39 18.85 -43.51
N GLU A 218 -17.14 17.99 -44.50
CA GLU A 218 -17.85 18.00 -45.79
C GLU A 218 -19.31 17.56 -45.66
N GLU A 219 -19.60 16.50 -44.91
CA GLU A 219 -20.98 16.04 -44.64
C GLU A 219 -21.82 17.12 -43.94
N LYS A 220 -21.23 17.88 -42.98
CA LYS A 220 -21.92 19.02 -42.36
C LYS A 220 -22.12 20.21 -43.30
N ARG A 221 -21.24 20.45 -44.27
CA ARG A 221 -21.42 21.54 -45.25
C ARG A 221 -22.57 21.25 -46.23
N GLU A 222 -22.81 19.99 -46.57
CA GLU A 222 -23.94 19.61 -47.42
C GLU A 222 -25.30 19.78 -46.72
N ASP A 223 -25.37 19.55 -45.41
CA ASP A 223 -26.60 19.74 -44.62
C ASP A 223 -26.98 21.22 -44.43
N PHE A 224 -26.00 22.13 -44.39
CA PHE A 224 -26.26 23.59 -44.35
C PHE A 224 -26.56 24.20 -45.73
N SER A 225 -26.22 23.52 -46.82
CA SER A 225 -26.51 23.95 -48.20
C SER A 225 -27.91 23.52 -48.69
N LYS A 226 -28.60 22.65 -47.94
CA LYS A 226 -29.94 22.12 -48.25
C LYS A 226 -31.08 22.75 -47.41
N LYS A 227 -30.82 23.82 -46.66
CA LYS A 227 -31.85 24.64 -45.98
C LYS A 227 -31.92 26.03 -46.59
#